data_AF-A0A7C5DKY0-F1
#
_entry.id   AF-A0A7C5DKY0-F1
#
_cell.length_a   1.000
_cell.length_b   1.000
_cell.length_c   1.000
_cell.angle_alpha   90.00
_cell.angle_beta   90.00
_cell.angle_gamma   90.00
#
_symmetry.space_group_name_H-M   'P 1'
#
loop_
_entity.id
_entity.type
_entity.pdbx_description
1 polymer ?
#
loop_
_entity_poly.entity_id
_entity_poly.type
_entity_poly.pdbx_seq_one_letter_code
_entity_poly.pdbx_strand_id
1 'polypeptide(L)' 'MDEKEIQKRIKQGAILVYVSFEIIGNPKEHVEKTIRGYVNNIKGDSQITVLSEEYGEAEKTPGNLWGVYADTEML' A
#
# COMPACT_ATOMS: atom_id res chain seq x y z
N MET A 1 11.97 5.27 -9.34
CA MET A 1 11.57 5.96 -10.58
C MET A 1 12.40 7.23 -10.70
N ASP A 2 12.70 7.72 -11.91
CA ASP A 2 13.43 8.99 -12.03
C ASP A 2 12.48 10.20 -11.92
N GLU A 3 13.04 11.37 -11.60
CA GLU A 3 12.29 12.61 -11.43
C GLU A 3 11.53 13.02 -12.72
N LYS A 4 12.04 12.65 -13.90
CA LYS A 4 11.44 13.02 -15.18
C LYS A 4 10.10 12.33 -15.39
N GLU A 5 9.99 11.04 -15.04
CA GLU A 5 8.73 10.30 -15.17
C GLU A 5 7.67 10.79 -14.16
N ILE A 6 8.08 11.16 -12.93
CA ILE A 6 7.19 11.78 -11.94
C ILE A 6 6.59 13.08 -12.48
N GLN A 7 7.44 13.98 -12.99
CA GLN A 7 7.00 15.26 -13.53
C GLN A 7 6.06 15.10 -14.74
N LYS A 8 6.28 14.06 -15.55
CA LYS A 8 5.40 13.72 -16.67
C LYS A 8 4.02 13.27 -16.20
N ARG A 9 3.93 12.40 -15.18
CA ARG A 9 2.65 11.96 -14.60
C ARG A 9 1.85 13.14 -14.03
N ILE A 10 2.52 14.01 -13.27
CA ILE A 10 1.89 15.24 -12.72
C ILE A 10 1.34 16.14 -13.85
N LYS A 11 2.11 16.33 -14.94
CA LYS A 11 1.64 17.09 -16.11
C LYS A 11 0.43 16.45 -16.81
N GLN A 12 0.26 15.14 -16.67
CA GLN A 12 -0.90 14.40 -17.20
C GLN A 12 -2.11 14.42 -16.24
N GLY A 13 -2.01 15.11 -15.10
CA GLY A 13 -3.09 15.25 -14.12
C GLY A 13 -3.06 14.25 -12.97
N ALA A 14 -1.96 13.51 -12.80
CA ALA A 14 -1.76 12.67 -11.62
C ALA A 14 -1.75 13.51 -10.34
N ILE A 15 -2.30 12.95 -9.26
CA ILE A 15 -2.43 13.62 -7.97
C ILE A 15 -1.59 12.84 -6.96
N LEU A 16 -0.76 13.55 -6.20
CA LEU A 16 -0.04 12.96 -5.07
C LEU A 16 -1.02 12.64 -3.95
N VAL A 17 -1.09 11.36 -3.58
CA VAL A 17 -1.95 10.87 -2.50
C VAL A 17 -1.14 10.06 -1.49
N TYR A 18 -1.48 10.23 -0.22
CA TYR A 18 -1.03 9.39 0.88
C TYR A 18 -2.18 8.48 1.28
N VAL A 19 -1.97 7.17 1.25
CA VAL A 19 -3.02 6.18 1.52
C VAL A 19 -2.51 5.18 2.54
N SER A 20 -3.28 5.01 3.60
CA SER A 20 -3.09 3.94 4.60
C SER A 20 -4.10 2.83 4.33
N PHE A 21 -3.61 1.62 4.10
CA PHE A 21 -4.43 0.42 4.02
C PHE A 21 -4.32 -0.32 5.35
N GLU A 22 -5.44 -0.68 5.96
CA GLU A 22 -5.46 -1.49 7.18
C GLU A 22 -6.33 -2.73 6.94
N ILE A 23 -5.85 -3.87 7.41
CA ILE A 23 -6.63 -5.11 7.37
C ILE A 23 -6.56 -5.83 8.72
N ILE A 24 -7.65 -6.49 9.06
CA ILE A 24 -7.77 -7.35 10.24
C ILE A 24 -8.20 -8.75 9.82
N GLY A 25 -7.64 -9.80 10.45
CA GLY A 25 -7.98 -11.18 10.11
C GLY A 25 -7.22 -12.23 10.91
N ASN A 26 -7.29 -13.49 10.47
CA ASN A 26 -6.63 -14.62 11.13
C ASN A 26 -6.40 -15.75 10.09
N PRO A 27 -5.28 -16.51 10.11
CA PRO A 27 -4.07 -16.37 10.95
C PRO A 27 -3.18 -15.19 10.56
N LYS A 28 -2.23 -14.83 11.45
CA LYS A 28 -1.25 -13.73 11.27
C LYS A 28 -0.61 -13.75 9.88
N GLU A 29 -0.16 -14.92 9.42
CA GLU A 29 0.55 -15.04 8.16
C GLU A 29 -0.34 -14.72 6.95
N HIS A 30 -1.66 -14.96 7.05
CA HIS A 30 -2.59 -14.62 5.97
C HIS A 30 -2.83 -13.12 5.92
N VAL A 31 -2.90 -12.45 7.07
CA VAL A 31 -3.01 -11.00 7.18
C VAL A 31 -1.78 -10.34 6.55
N GLU A 32 -0.57 -10.68 7.01
CA GLU A 32 0.67 -10.12 6.46
C GLU A 32 0.85 -10.37 4.96
N LYS A 33 0.49 -11.57 4.47
CA LYS A 33 0.54 -11.86 3.02
C LYS A 33 -0.50 -11.08 2.23
N THR A 34 -1.71 -10.91 2.78
CA THR A 34 -2.80 -10.23 2.08
C THR A 34 -2.48 -8.77 1.86
N ILE A 35 -1.98 -8.06 2.88
CA ILE A 35 -1.69 -6.63 2.71
C ILE A 35 -0.57 -6.39 1.68
N ARG A 36 0.47 -7.22 1.69
CA ARG A 36 1.55 -7.16 0.70
C ARG A 36 1.03 -7.51 -0.70
N GLY A 37 0.18 -8.52 -0.81
CA GLY A 37 -0.47 -8.88 -2.06
C GLY A 37 -1.33 -7.76 -2.62
N TYR A 38 -2.06 -7.06 -1.75
CA TYR A 38 -2.91 -5.93 -2.13
C TYR A 38 -2.09 -4.77 -2.72
N VAL A 39 -1.04 -4.32 -2.00
CA VAL A 39 -0.16 -3.25 -2.50
C VAL A 39 0.59 -3.69 -3.77
N ASN A 40 1.01 -4.95 -3.87
CA ASN A 40 1.63 -5.48 -5.09
C ASN A 40 0.66 -5.49 -6.28
N ASN A 41 -0.62 -5.78 -6.07
CA ASN A 41 -1.63 -5.69 -7.12
C ASN A 41 -1.83 -4.24 -7.59
N ILE A 42 -1.80 -3.27 -6.67
CA ILE A 42 -1.88 -1.84 -7.01
C ILE A 42 -0.71 -1.43 -7.91
N LYS A 43 0.51 -1.88 -7.60
CA LYS A 43 1.70 -1.63 -8.44
C LYS A 43 1.59 -2.21 -9.85
N GLY A 44 0.71 -3.18 -10.06
CA GLY A 44 0.43 -3.75 -11.38
C GLY A 44 -0.46 -2.87 -12.26
N ASP A 45 -1.16 -1.89 -11.70
CA ASP A 45 -1.99 -0.96 -12.47
C ASP A 45 -1.13 0.13 -13.13
N SER A 46 -1.15 0.18 -14.46
CA SER A 46 -0.39 1.16 -15.24
C SER A 46 -0.76 2.62 -14.97
N GLN A 47 -1.93 2.88 -14.38
CA GLN A 47 -2.38 4.23 -14.05
C GLN A 47 -1.82 4.71 -12.72
N ILE A 48 -1.43 3.80 -11.82
CA ILE A 48 -0.97 4.12 -10.47
C ILE A 48 0.53 3.95 -10.38
N THR A 49 1.20 4.92 -9.76
CA THR A 49 2.62 4.84 -9.46
C THR A 49 2.81 4.88 -7.95
N VAL A 50 3.19 3.76 -7.34
CA VAL A 50 3.58 3.73 -5.93
C VAL A 50 5.00 4.30 -5.81
N LEU A 51 5.13 5.43 -5.10
CA LEU A 51 6.39 6.12 -4.84
C LEU A 51 7.12 5.55 -3.64
N SER A 52 6.38 5.25 -2.57
CA SER A 52 6.89 4.64 -1.34
C SER A 52 5.84 3.74 -0.70
N GLU A 53 6.30 2.78 0.09
CA GLU A 53 5.46 1.89 0.90
C GLU A 53 6.17 1.57 2.22
N GLU A 54 5.42 1.56 3.30
CA GLU A 54 5.85 1.16 4.63
C GLU A 54 4.83 0.16 5.19
N TYR A 55 5.29 -0.92 5.79
CA TYR A 55 4.43 -1.95 6.38
C TYR A 55 4.66 -2.00 7.88
N GLY A 56 3.58 -1.87 8.65
CA GLY A 56 3.62 -2.11 10.09
C GLY A 56 3.85 -3.58 10.43
N GLU A 57 4.25 -3.84 11.67
CA GLU A 57 4.23 -5.21 12.21
C GLU A 57 2.80 -5.63 12.53
N ALA A 58 2.46 -6.90 12.29
CA ALA A 58 1.12 -7.37 12.62
C ALA A 58 0.96 -7.55 14.15
N GLU A 59 -0.05 -6.88 14.70
CA GLU A 59 -0.37 -6.82 16.12
C GLU A 59 -1.67 -7.56 16.45
N LYS A 60 -1.79 -8.05 17.69
CA LYS A 60 -3.03 -8.67 18.14
C LYS A 60 -4.08 -7.60 18.41
N THR A 61 -5.28 -7.84 17.90
CA THR A 61 -6.47 -7.00 18.13
C THR A 61 -7.50 -7.77 18.97
N PRO A 62 -8.52 -7.09 19.54
CA PRO A 62 -9.60 -7.75 20.24
C PRO A 62 -10.28 -8.84 19.38
N GLY A 63 -10.66 -9.96 20.01
CA GLY A 63 -11.35 -11.05 19.31
C GLY A 63 -10.43 -12.10 18.66
N ASN A 64 -9.17 -12.19 19.10
CA ASN A 64 -8.18 -13.17 18.58
C ASN A 64 -7.89 -13.00 17.08
N LEU A 65 -7.88 -11.75 16.62
CA LEU A 65 -7.52 -11.35 15.26
C LEU A 65 -6.15 -10.66 15.26
N TRP A 66 -5.58 -10.54 14.08
CA TRP A 66 -4.35 -9.81 13.79
C TRP A 66 -4.67 -8.63 12.90
N GLY A 67 -4.15 -7.46 13.24
CA GLY A 67 -4.23 -6.24 12.43
C GLY A 67 -2.86 -5.89 11.86
N VAL A 68 -2.83 -5.36 10.64
CA VAL A 68 -1.62 -4.82 10.02
C VAL A 68 -2.00 -3.67 9.10
N TYR A 69 -1.09 -2.71 8.92
CA TYR A 69 -1.27 -1.60 8.00
C TYR A 69 -0.13 -1.50 6.98
N ALA A 70 -0.41 -0.80 5.88
CA ALA A 70 0.55 -0.41 4.86
C ALA A 70 0.28 1.04 4.45
N ASP A 71 1.24 1.90 4.73
CA ASP A 71 1.21 3.31 4.35
C ASP A 71 1.93 3.49 3.03
N THR A 72 1.34 4.26 2.13
CA THR A 72 1.82 4.41 0.76
C THR A 72 1.70 5.84 0.29
N GLU A 73 2.63 6.23 -0.57
CA GLU A 73 2.58 7.47 -1.34
C GLU A 73 2.42 7.09 -2.81
N MET A 74 1.43 7.66 -3.50
CA MET A 74 1.11 7.31 -4.89
C MET A 74 0.85 8.52 -5.78
N LEU A 75 1.09 8.37 -7.07
CA LEU A 75 0.66 9.25 -8.16
C LEU A 75 -0.30 8.53 -9.11
#